data_AF-A0A225WQ04-F1
#
_entry.id   AF-A0A225WQ04-F1
#
_cell.length_a   1.000
_cell.length_b   1.000
_cell.length_c   1.000
_cell.angle_alpha   90.00
_cell.angle_beta   90.00
_cell.angle_gamma   90.00
#
_symmetry.space_group_name_H-M   'P 1'
#
loop_
_entity.id
_entity.type
_entity.pdbx_description
1 polymer ?
#
loop_
_entity_poly.entity_id
_entity_poly.type
_entity_poly.pdbx_seq_one_letter_code
_entity_poly.pdbx_strand_id
1 'polypeptide(L)'
;MGGKDNEPNADGVFTPRADYTSPDAPLHQKRQNLIWGGVSLFLLLNVIALYILHFADRGNNGDSVTSTISTSTLSSANLKSASKGQAVSYTSDGQLAAGAGTTAYLAAATLPSEDQYMAYIKFAPLGTSEASYASNIVSYQTGTAPDIKCLITVATTDADTKTVSFADVEDSNVFSKSTVKGLTTLSDSLAIALTTVTASDGFSTTTYVTPVKISDGSVSVQQDQTVEAYNTSSTTFMTRISDTSFALVFYESYLVSPYYQQVLVGTVADDGSISFSDGLEFGNANGVTFTQFGTPQSVFNTSDTVTVPWYVEASSTSSNATATSAVGDVGLCLFTAKVADSNLTETVQVCDTSVSPTYYIDSAKISETVIALSYFDTANQYALTVSLVEFSTITGAPTFRSSYVIEESVGKIDFGSAFGFYPTPIVRTLTNDRLAVGFFNPASSGKPSIKVLSYSSAPIVRTLTNDRLAVGFFNPASSGKPSIKVLSYSSDLSLTEASPVLPVSNADFSLASADPNAAGSIVLDVVATETGALIGYSGLWAGIQNQRVALVESFGKPVGVVSKVGSSDVDVALSGAVDVSSDLTKGNAYYASTEGTLYAASTTSTDNYILANDNSVVISKDALVGVAISSKKLMITV
;
A
#
# COMPACT_ATOMS: atom_id res chain seq x y z
N MET A 1 -51.75 -70.83 20.63
CA MET A 1 -50.70 -70.87 21.66
C MET A 1 -49.40 -70.68 20.89
N GLY A 2 -48.89 -69.45 20.72
CA GLY A 2 -48.13 -68.64 21.69
C GLY A 2 -46.64 -68.74 21.27
N GLY A 3 -46.01 -67.71 20.69
CA GLY A 3 -45.25 -66.65 21.38
C GLY A 3 -43.87 -67.19 21.84
N LYS A 4 -42.69 -66.57 21.71
CA LYS A 4 -42.20 -65.20 21.46
C LYS A 4 -40.71 -65.33 21.03
N ASP A 5 -40.01 -64.46 20.28
CA ASP A 5 -40.25 -63.23 19.48
C ASP A 5 -39.19 -63.20 18.32
N ASN A 6 -39.04 -62.08 17.59
CA ASN A 6 -37.96 -61.83 16.61
C ASN A 6 -37.38 -60.40 16.78
N GLU A 7 -36.06 -60.26 16.91
CA GLU A 7 -35.29 -58.99 16.78
C GLU A 7 -33.76 -59.32 16.81
N PRO A 8 -32.81 -58.42 16.43
CA PRO A 8 -32.55 -57.98 15.06
C PRO A 8 -31.06 -57.99 14.63
N ASN A 9 -30.76 -57.90 13.31
CA ASN A 9 -29.96 -56.80 12.73
C ASN A 9 -29.51 -57.03 11.27
N ALA A 10 -29.92 -56.09 10.41
CA ALA A 10 -29.24 -55.53 9.24
C ALA A 10 -28.13 -56.34 8.52
N ASP A 11 -28.53 -57.27 7.64
CA ASP A 11 -27.74 -57.69 6.48
C ASP A 11 -28.35 -57.12 5.19
N GLY A 12 -27.49 -56.72 4.25
CA GLY A 12 -27.86 -56.04 3.01
C GLY A 12 -27.21 -56.58 1.73
N VAL A 13 -26.62 -57.78 1.78
CA VAL A 13 -26.01 -58.43 0.61
C VAL A 13 -26.97 -59.47 0.04
N PHE A 14 -27.47 -59.24 -1.18
CA PHE A 14 -28.15 -60.25 -1.98
C PHE A 14 -27.61 -60.25 -3.41
N THR A 15 -27.03 -61.37 -3.83
CA THR A 15 -26.72 -61.69 -5.23
C THR A 15 -27.92 -62.40 -5.88
N PRO A 16 -28.41 -61.92 -7.04
CA PRO A 16 -29.23 -62.72 -7.94
C PRO A 16 -28.39 -63.36 -9.06
N ARG A 17 -28.96 -64.41 -9.64
CA ARG A 17 -28.35 -65.27 -10.68
C ARG A 17 -28.61 -64.69 -12.09
N ALA A 18 -27.80 -65.13 -13.06
CA ALA A 18 -27.92 -64.72 -14.46
C ALA A 18 -29.19 -65.25 -15.15
N ASP A 19 -29.68 -64.51 -16.15
CA ASP A 19 -30.28 -65.10 -17.36
C ASP A 19 -30.27 -64.13 -18.56
N TYR A 20 -30.08 -64.67 -19.76
CA TYR A 20 -30.33 -64.13 -21.12
C TYR A 20 -30.03 -62.65 -21.45
N THR A 21 -29.00 -62.40 -22.30
CA THR A 21 -29.22 -62.16 -23.75
C THR A 21 -27.93 -61.81 -24.53
N SER A 22 -27.84 -62.36 -25.74
CA SER A 22 -27.12 -61.83 -26.90
C SER A 22 -27.97 -62.30 -28.11
N PRO A 23 -28.23 -61.47 -29.14
CA PRO A 23 -27.17 -61.01 -30.04
C PRO A 23 -27.29 -59.57 -30.59
N ASP A 24 -26.23 -59.20 -31.33
CA ASP A 24 -26.10 -58.15 -32.37
C ASP A 24 -26.07 -56.66 -31.98
N ALA A 25 -24.90 -56.06 -32.23
CA ALA A 25 -24.66 -54.62 -32.18
C ALA A 25 -25.02 -53.93 -33.52
N PRO A 26 -25.75 -52.80 -33.53
CA PRO A 26 -26.26 -52.20 -34.76
C PRO A 26 -25.23 -51.33 -35.50
N LEU A 27 -25.31 -51.34 -36.84
CA LEU A 27 -24.50 -50.51 -37.76
C LEU A 27 -24.59 -48.98 -37.52
N HIS A 28 -25.52 -48.50 -36.68
CA HIS A 28 -25.79 -47.08 -36.48
C HIS A 28 -24.64 -46.32 -35.79
N GLN A 29 -23.95 -46.94 -34.84
CA GLN A 29 -22.94 -46.25 -34.01
C GLN A 29 -21.72 -45.79 -34.82
N LYS A 30 -21.31 -46.56 -35.84
CA LYS A 30 -20.22 -46.17 -36.76
C LYS A 30 -20.58 -44.96 -37.63
N ARG A 31 -21.85 -44.80 -38.05
CA ARG A 31 -22.28 -43.63 -38.84
C ARG A 31 -22.31 -42.36 -38.00
N GLN A 32 -22.78 -42.41 -36.75
CA GLN A 32 -22.76 -41.23 -35.87
C GLN A 32 -21.34 -40.75 -35.58
N ASN A 33 -20.40 -41.64 -35.26
CA ASN A 33 -19.02 -41.24 -35.01
C ASN A 33 -18.31 -40.70 -36.26
N LEU A 34 -18.64 -41.20 -37.45
CA LEU A 34 -18.12 -40.66 -38.72
C LEU A 34 -18.66 -39.24 -39.01
N ILE A 35 -19.95 -39.00 -38.75
CA ILE A 35 -20.59 -37.69 -38.95
C ILE A 35 -20.05 -36.68 -37.94
N TRP A 36 -19.98 -37.02 -36.65
CA TRP A 36 -19.41 -36.14 -35.63
C TRP A 36 -17.92 -35.87 -35.84
N GLY A 37 -17.13 -36.88 -36.21
CA GLY A 37 -15.72 -36.69 -36.58
C GLY A 37 -15.56 -35.77 -37.80
N GLY A 38 -16.40 -35.94 -38.83
CA GLY A 38 -16.41 -35.09 -40.02
C GLY A 38 -16.82 -33.64 -39.73
N VAL A 39 -17.85 -33.42 -38.90
CA VAL A 39 -18.27 -32.08 -38.48
C VAL A 39 -17.21 -31.40 -37.61
N SER A 40 -16.59 -32.11 -36.68
CA SER A 40 -15.49 -31.57 -35.85
C SER A 40 -14.27 -31.21 -36.70
N LEU A 41 -13.89 -32.04 -37.67
CA LEU A 41 -12.80 -31.75 -38.60
C LEU A 41 -13.14 -30.57 -39.53
N PHE A 42 -14.39 -30.49 -40.01
CA PHE A 42 -14.85 -29.36 -40.81
C PHE A 42 -14.84 -28.05 -40.02
N LEU A 43 -15.32 -28.04 -38.77
CA LEU A 43 -15.25 -26.88 -37.89
C LEU A 43 -13.80 -26.48 -37.60
N LEU A 44 -12.92 -27.44 -37.29
CA LEU A 44 -11.49 -27.18 -37.10
C LEU A 44 -10.85 -26.57 -38.34
N LEU A 45 -11.12 -27.11 -39.53
CA LEU A 45 -10.61 -26.59 -40.80
C LEU A 45 -11.18 -25.19 -41.13
N ASN A 46 -12.43 -24.90 -40.77
CA ASN A 46 -13.00 -23.56 -40.93
C ASN A 46 -12.44 -22.56 -39.91
N VAL A 47 -12.15 -22.98 -38.68
CA VAL A 47 -11.45 -22.13 -37.68
C VAL A 47 -10.00 -21.87 -38.11
N ILE A 48 -9.30 -22.87 -38.65
CA ILE A 48 -7.98 -22.71 -39.25
C ILE A 48 -8.05 -21.81 -40.49
N ALA A 49 -9.07 -21.95 -41.34
CA ALA A 49 -9.27 -21.07 -42.50
C ALA A 49 -9.61 -19.63 -42.08
N LEU A 50 -10.42 -19.42 -41.02
CA LEU A 50 -10.64 -18.08 -40.45
C LEU A 50 -9.35 -17.51 -39.85
N TYR A 51 -8.56 -18.32 -39.15
CA TYR A 51 -7.27 -17.90 -38.61
C TYR A 51 -6.30 -17.51 -39.74
N ILE A 52 -6.25 -18.30 -40.82
CA ILE A 52 -5.45 -17.99 -42.02
C ILE A 52 -5.98 -16.75 -42.74
N LEU A 53 -7.29 -16.55 -42.93
CA LEU A 53 -7.81 -15.30 -43.50
C LEU A 53 -7.55 -14.09 -42.59
N HIS A 54 -7.71 -14.23 -41.27
CA HIS A 54 -7.56 -13.12 -40.33
C HIS A 54 -6.09 -12.69 -40.12
N PHE A 55 -5.15 -13.64 -40.22
CA PHE A 55 -3.72 -13.38 -39.96
C PHE A 55 -2.81 -13.48 -41.20
N ALA A 56 -3.09 -14.36 -42.17
CA ALA A 56 -2.25 -14.52 -43.37
C ALA A 56 -2.65 -13.59 -44.52
N ASP A 57 -3.91 -13.13 -44.62
CA ASP A 57 -4.29 -12.08 -45.59
C ASP A 57 -3.74 -10.69 -45.18
N ARG A 58 -3.42 -10.52 -43.88
CA ARG A 58 -2.56 -9.44 -43.37
C ARG A 58 -1.06 -9.70 -43.56
N GLY A 59 -0.66 -10.85 -44.11
CA GLY A 59 0.69 -11.38 -44.06
C GLY A 59 1.60 -11.08 -45.26
N ASN A 60 1.08 -10.51 -46.36
CA ASN A 60 1.85 -10.34 -47.62
C ASN A 60 2.19 -8.90 -48.02
N ASN A 61 1.84 -7.88 -47.21
CA ASN A 61 2.31 -6.48 -47.35
C ASN A 61 2.76 -5.94 -45.98
N GLY A 62 3.77 -6.56 -45.38
CA GLY A 62 4.18 -6.37 -43.97
C GLY A 62 5.04 -5.14 -43.65
N ASP A 63 4.70 -3.96 -44.19
CA ASP A 63 5.55 -2.75 -44.11
C ASP A 63 4.86 -1.40 -43.80
N SER A 64 3.55 -1.36 -43.51
CA SER A 64 2.88 -0.10 -43.14
C SER A 64 2.37 -0.06 -41.69
N VAL A 65 2.77 0.99 -40.99
CA VAL A 65 2.01 1.54 -39.86
C VAL A 65 0.65 1.99 -40.41
N THR A 66 -0.44 1.48 -39.83
CA THR A 66 -1.81 1.71 -40.32
C THR A 66 -2.46 2.94 -39.72
N SER A 67 -1.93 3.46 -38.61
CA SER A 67 -2.36 4.72 -38.00
C SER A 67 -1.19 5.37 -37.27
N THR A 68 -0.97 6.66 -37.52
CA THR A 68 0.11 7.47 -36.96
C THR A 68 -0.44 8.83 -36.53
N ILE A 69 0.03 9.36 -35.42
CA ILE A 69 -0.13 10.78 -35.04
C ILE A 69 1.25 11.43 -34.98
N SER A 70 1.36 12.66 -35.49
CA SER A 70 2.57 13.49 -35.37
C SER A 70 2.36 14.54 -34.30
N THR A 71 3.38 14.85 -33.51
CA THR A 71 3.28 15.85 -32.43
C THR A 71 2.83 17.24 -32.84
N SER A 72 3.10 17.66 -34.08
CA SER A 72 2.59 18.91 -34.68
C SER A 72 1.07 18.92 -34.89
N THR A 73 0.39 17.79 -34.71
CA THR A 73 -1.09 17.68 -34.66
C THR A 73 -1.66 17.65 -33.24
N LEU A 74 -0.79 17.60 -32.21
CA LEU A 74 -1.15 17.63 -30.80
C LEU A 74 -0.94 19.04 -30.24
N SER A 75 -1.89 19.52 -29.43
CA SER A 75 -1.82 20.88 -28.84
C SER A 75 -0.74 21.05 -27.77
N SER A 76 -0.20 19.94 -27.26
CA SER A 76 0.74 19.88 -26.14
C SER A 76 1.57 18.60 -26.26
N ALA A 77 2.90 18.71 -26.38
CA ALA A 77 3.81 17.57 -26.49
C ALA A 77 5.19 17.91 -25.94
N ASN A 78 5.76 17.07 -25.08
CA ASN A 78 7.10 17.27 -24.54
C ASN A 78 8.14 16.57 -25.42
N LEU A 79 8.48 17.21 -26.53
CA LEU A 79 9.30 16.71 -27.65
C LEU A 79 10.71 16.20 -27.28
N LYS A 80 11.16 16.37 -26.04
CA LYS A 80 12.54 16.08 -25.61
C LYS A 80 12.76 14.72 -24.92
N SER A 81 11.69 13.99 -24.56
CA SER A 81 11.79 12.78 -23.73
C SER A 81 11.81 11.44 -24.48
N ALA A 82 11.34 11.39 -25.73
CA ALA A 82 11.03 10.12 -26.41
C ALA A 82 11.90 9.84 -27.65
N SER A 83 12.49 8.64 -27.68
CA SER A 83 13.36 8.11 -28.73
C SER A 83 12.65 7.06 -29.59
N LYS A 84 13.12 6.84 -30.83
CA LYS A 84 12.57 5.80 -31.71
C LYS A 84 12.60 4.42 -31.03
N GLY A 85 11.44 3.75 -31.04
CA GLY A 85 11.23 2.45 -30.43
C GLY A 85 10.75 2.47 -28.98
N GLN A 86 10.71 3.64 -28.31
CA GLN A 86 10.06 3.76 -27.00
C GLN A 86 8.54 3.83 -27.14
N ALA A 87 7.85 3.23 -26.17
CA ALA A 87 6.42 3.45 -25.97
C ALA A 87 6.18 4.81 -25.29
N VAL A 88 5.04 5.42 -25.60
CA VAL A 88 4.64 6.75 -25.12
C VAL A 88 3.22 6.76 -24.57
N SER A 89 2.94 7.67 -23.64
CA SER A 89 1.60 7.95 -23.12
C SER A 89 1.38 9.47 -22.99
N TYR A 90 0.19 9.89 -22.55
CA TYR A 90 -0.09 11.28 -22.21
C TYR A 90 0.05 11.51 -20.70
N THR A 91 0.67 12.62 -20.31
CA THR A 91 0.71 13.12 -18.93
C THR A 91 -0.65 13.66 -18.49
N SER A 92 -0.78 14.02 -17.21
CA SER A 92 -1.94 14.73 -16.64
C SER A 92 -2.31 16.01 -17.42
N ASP A 93 -1.31 16.72 -17.94
CA ASP A 93 -1.48 17.96 -18.71
C ASP A 93 -1.72 17.71 -20.21
N GLY A 94 -2.00 16.46 -20.59
CA GLY A 94 -2.21 16.03 -21.96
C GLY A 94 -0.97 16.09 -22.84
N GLN A 95 0.23 16.27 -22.27
CA GLN A 95 1.48 16.26 -23.03
C GLN A 95 1.89 14.84 -23.37
N LEU A 96 2.31 14.57 -24.61
CA LEU A 96 2.98 13.31 -24.94
C LEU A 96 4.32 13.21 -24.19
N ALA A 97 4.55 12.09 -23.51
CA ALA A 97 5.79 11.75 -22.80
C ALA A 97 6.22 10.29 -23.06
N ALA A 98 7.50 10.01 -22.85
CA ALA A 98 8.01 8.63 -22.83
C ALA A 98 7.43 7.83 -21.65
N GLY A 99 7.19 6.55 -21.86
CA GLY A 99 6.69 5.65 -20.82
C GLY A 99 5.18 5.53 -20.73
N ALA A 100 4.77 4.41 -20.11
CA ALA A 100 3.37 4.06 -19.94
C ALA A 100 3.19 3.01 -18.82
N GLY A 101 1.96 2.91 -18.31
CA GLY A 101 1.57 1.91 -17.31
C GLY A 101 2.17 2.13 -15.92
N THR A 102 2.10 1.10 -15.09
CA THR A 102 2.63 1.10 -13.71
C THR A 102 3.89 0.26 -13.66
N THR A 103 4.97 0.84 -13.12
CA THR A 103 6.28 0.17 -12.95
C THR A 103 6.75 0.26 -11.51
N ALA A 104 7.24 -0.86 -10.96
CA ALA A 104 7.87 -0.91 -9.65
C ALA A 104 9.34 -1.34 -9.76
N TYR A 105 10.22 -0.56 -9.13
CA TYR A 105 11.68 -0.72 -9.15
C TYR A 105 12.13 -1.27 -7.80
N LEU A 106 12.44 -2.57 -7.75
CA LEU A 106 12.44 -3.33 -6.50
C LEU A 106 13.76 -3.31 -5.70
N ALA A 107 14.82 -2.74 -6.26
CA ALA A 107 16.14 -2.64 -5.65
C ALA A 107 16.62 -1.17 -5.67
N ALA A 108 15.72 -0.23 -5.37
CA ALA A 108 15.98 1.19 -5.51
C ALA A 108 17.12 1.66 -4.58
N ALA A 109 17.22 1.10 -3.36
CA ALA A 109 18.28 1.43 -2.42
C ALA A 109 19.18 0.23 -2.07
N THR A 110 20.46 0.52 -1.83
CA THR A 110 21.33 -0.40 -1.07
C THR A 110 21.10 -0.16 0.41
N LEU A 111 20.70 -1.20 1.14
CA LEU A 111 20.53 -1.17 2.60
C LEU A 111 21.78 -1.72 3.30
N PRO A 112 22.05 -1.33 4.57
CA PRO A 112 23.04 -1.96 5.42
C PRO A 112 22.99 -3.49 5.39
N SER A 113 24.14 -4.14 5.51
CA SER A 113 24.29 -5.60 5.35
C SER A 113 23.33 -6.39 6.23
N GLU A 114 22.80 -7.51 5.73
CA GLU A 114 21.85 -8.37 6.45
C GLU A 114 22.34 -8.80 7.85
N ASP A 115 23.67 -8.92 8.03
CA ASP A 115 24.34 -9.20 9.31
C ASP A 115 24.14 -8.12 10.41
N GLN A 116 23.69 -6.91 10.08
CA GLN A 116 23.62 -5.78 11.02
C GLN A 116 22.27 -5.64 11.77
N TYR A 117 21.27 -6.49 11.45
CA TYR A 117 19.88 -6.44 11.95
C TYR A 117 19.22 -5.07 11.73
N MET A 118 18.27 -4.95 10.81
CA MET A 118 17.51 -3.71 10.62
C MET A 118 16.03 -3.84 10.99
N ALA A 119 15.53 -2.92 11.82
CA ALA A 119 14.14 -2.87 12.27
C ALA A 119 13.64 -1.42 12.41
N TYR A 120 12.35 -1.22 12.74
CA TYR A 120 11.75 0.09 13.07
C TYR A 120 12.10 1.21 12.09
N ILE A 121 11.84 0.99 10.80
CA ILE A 121 11.95 2.05 9.80
C ILE A 121 10.81 3.08 9.96
N LYS A 122 11.13 4.36 9.85
CA LYS A 122 10.17 5.48 9.84
C LYS A 122 10.61 6.55 8.84
N PHE A 123 9.66 7.14 8.12
CA PHE A 123 9.87 8.27 7.22
C PHE A 123 9.10 9.51 7.69
N ALA A 124 9.64 10.69 7.34
CA ALA A 124 8.93 11.96 7.39
C ALA A 124 9.40 12.85 6.21
N PRO A 125 8.56 13.74 5.67
CA PRO A 125 8.98 14.63 4.58
C PRO A 125 10.11 15.55 5.04
N LEU A 126 10.99 15.99 4.15
CA LEU A 126 12.10 16.88 4.54
C LEU A 126 11.66 18.34 4.77
N GLY A 127 10.38 18.64 4.53
CA GLY A 127 9.77 19.93 4.87
C GLY A 127 8.24 19.86 4.84
N THR A 128 7.63 21.02 4.71
CA THR A 128 6.16 21.23 4.68
C THR A 128 5.68 22.20 3.60
N SER A 129 6.59 22.95 2.96
CA SER A 129 6.29 23.87 1.84
C SER A 129 5.93 23.19 0.52
N GLU A 130 6.32 21.92 0.32
CA GLU A 130 6.01 21.14 -0.88
C GLU A 130 5.05 19.98 -0.56
N ALA A 131 4.22 19.61 -1.54
CA ALA A 131 3.26 18.51 -1.39
C ALA A 131 3.91 17.11 -1.37
N SER A 132 5.15 17.01 -1.84
CA SER A 132 5.97 15.80 -1.85
C SER A 132 7.44 16.17 -2.07
N TYR A 133 8.36 15.58 -1.34
CA TYR A 133 9.80 15.83 -1.51
C TYR A 133 10.51 14.62 -2.11
N ALA A 134 11.51 14.86 -2.97
CA ALA A 134 12.40 13.80 -3.44
C ALA A 134 13.29 13.26 -2.31
N SER A 135 13.80 14.17 -1.47
CA SER A 135 14.54 13.87 -0.24
C SER A 135 13.61 13.85 0.97
N ASN A 136 13.70 12.83 1.81
CA ASN A 136 12.84 12.62 2.98
C ASN A 136 13.70 12.21 4.17
N ILE A 137 13.31 12.59 5.39
CA ILE A 137 13.96 12.10 6.60
C ILE A 137 13.62 10.62 6.77
N VAL A 138 14.61 9.81 7.11
CA VAL A 138 14.44 8.40 7.43
C VAL A 138 15.13 8.09 8.75
N SER A 139 14.48 7.26 9.57
CA SER A 139 15.14 6.61 10.70
C SER A 139 15.02 5.10 10.59
N TYR A 140 16.02 4.37 11.10
CA TYR A 140 15.99 2.93 11.22
C TYR A 140 16.83 2.45 12.41
N GLN A 141 16.45 1.32 12.98
CA GLN A 141 17.22 0.63 14.01
C GLN A 141 18.29 -0.26 13.37
N THR A 142 19.47 -0.30 13.98
CA THR A 142 20.48 -1.35 13.82
C THR A 142 20.77 -2.02 15.16
N GLY A 143 21.16 -3.30 15.13
CA GLY A 143 21.48 -4.07 16.32
C GLY A 143 20.29 -4.44 17.22
N THR A 144 20.54 -5.37 18.14
CA THR A 144 19.55 -5.96 19.06
C THR A 144 19.82 -5.54 20.50
N ALA A 145 18.83 -5.68 21.38
CA ALA A 145 18.98 -5.34 22.80
C ALA A 145 20.12 -6.15 23.46
N PRO A 146 20.98 -5.54 24.28
CA PRO A 146 20.93 -4.16 24.78
C PRO A 146 21.60 -3.11 23.87
N ASP A 147 22.35 -3.51 22.85
CA ASP A 147 23.21 -2.65 22.03
C ASP A 147 22.49 -2.09 20.78
N ILE A 148 21.26 -1.63 20.99
CA ILE A 148 20.43 -1.00 19.97
C ILE A 148 21.00 0.37 19.58
N LYS A 149 20.98 0.68 18.29
CA LYS A 149 21.22 2.03 17.76
C LYS A 149 20.12 2.42 16.77
N CYS A 150 19.43 3.53 16.97
CA CYS A 150 18.59 4.13 15.94
C CYS A 150 19.32 5.28 15.26
N LEU A 151 19.40 5.22 13.93
CA LEU A 151 20.06 6.22 13.09
C LEU A 151 18.98 7.12 12.48
N ILE A 152 19.22 8.42 12.38
CA ILE A 152 18.43 9.36 11.57
C ILE A 152 19.31 9.91 10.44
N THR A 153 18.80 9.88 9.21
CA THR A 153 19.46 10.44 8.03
C THR A 153 18.43 10.87 6.98
N VAL A 154 18.87 11.21 5.78
CA VAL A 154 18.02 11.57 4.64
C VAL A 154 18.08 10.47 3.59
N ALA A 155 16.92 10.05 3.10
CA ALA A 155 16.77 9.21 1.90
C ALA A 155 16.34 10.08 0.73
N THR A 156 17.14 10.13 -0.33
CA THR A 156 16.86 10.89 -1.56
C THR A 156 16.47 9.95 -2.68
N THR A 157 15.28 10.14 -3.23
CA THR A 157 14.78 9.44 -4.42
C THR A 157 15.28 10.16 -5.67
N ASP A 158 15.97 9.44 -6.55
CA ASP A 158 16.31 9.89 -7.89
C ASP A 158 15.34 9.25 -8.89
N ALA A 159 14.42 10.07 -9.42
CA ALA A 159 13.42 9.64 -10.38
C ALA A 159 13.99 9.42 -11.80
N ASP A 160 15.17 9.93 -12.14
CA ASP A 160 15.81 9.69 -13.43
C ASP A 160 16.53 8.34 -13.45
N THR A 161 17.24 7.99 -12.36
CA THR A 161 17.95 6.70 -12.24
C THR A 161 17.13 5.59 -11.58
N LYS A 162 15.95 5.91 -11.04
CA LYS A 162 15.07 5.00 -10.29
C LYS A 162 15.73 4.41 -9.04
N THR A 163 16.66 5.17 -8.46
CA THR A 163 17.40 4.78 -7.25
C THR A 163 17.01 5.64 -6.05
N VAL A 164 17.42 5.18 -4.87
CA VAL A 164 17.23 5.85 -3.59
C VAL A 164 18.56 5.77 -2.84
N SER A 165 19.15 6.93 -2.55
CA SER A 165 20.39 7.04 -1.79
C SER A 165 20.12 7.45 -0.36
N PHE A 166 20.83 6.83 0.59
CA PHE A 166 20.88 7.30 1.98
C PHE A 166 22.10 8.20 2.13
N ALA A 167 21.94 9.34 2.80
CA ALA A 167 23.07 10.18 3.20
C ALA A 167 23.85 9.51 4.35
N ASP A 168 25.15 9.81 4.43
CA ASP A 168 26.01 9.36 5.53
C ASP A 168 25.46 9.83 6.89
N VAL A 169 25.56 8.98 7.90
CA VAL A 169 25.00 9.26 9.24
C VAL A 169 26.08 9.86 10.14
N GLU A 170 25.85 11.08 10.62
CA GLU A 170 26.68 11.69 11.66
C GLU A 170 26.47 11.00 13.03
N ASP A 171 27.50 10.89 13.86
CA ASP A 171 27.40 10.28 15.21
C ASP A 171 26.34 10.98 16.09
N SER A 172 26.16 12.29 15.93
CA SER A 172 25.11 13.10 16.56
C SER A 172 23.69 12.61 16.23
N ASN A 173 23.49 11.99 15.08
CA ASN A 173 22.20 11.47 14.63
C ASN A 173 21.95 10.01 15.06
N VAL A 174 22.80 9.45 15.92
CA VAL A 174 22.68 8.08 16.43
C VAL A 174 22.14 8.09 17.87
N PHE A 175 20.88 7.69 18.01
CA PHE A 175 20.26 7.37 19.29
C PHE A 175 20.77 6.01 19.80
N SER A 176 21.51 6.02 20.90
CA SER A 176 22.01 4.79 21.54
C SER A 176 21.02 4.24 22.57
N LYS A 177 20.77 2.93 22.54
CA LYS A 177 19.89 2.19 23.47
C LYS A 177 18.42 2.63 23.49
N SER A 178 17.97 3.33 22.44
CA SER A 178 16.56 3.70 22.25
C SER A 178 16.12 3.40 20.83
N THR A 179 14.81 3.25 20.65
CA THR A 179 14.19 3.01 19.35
C THR A 179 13.37 4.22 18.95
N VAL A 180 13.57 4.77 17.75
CA VAL A 180 12.67 5.77 17.16
C VAL A 180 11.35 5.07 16.80
N LYS A 181 10.25 5.55 17.38
CA LYS A 181 8.89 5.00 17.20
C LYS A 181 8.00 5.89 16.32
N GLY A 182 8.28 7.19 16.31
CA GLY A 182 7.59 8.20 15.50
C GLY A 182 8.58 9.26 15.03
N LEU A 183 8.30 9.82 13.86
CA LEU A 183 9.09 10.88 13.24
C LEU A 183 8.09 11.82 12.57
N THR A 184 8.20 13.12 12.80
CA THR A 184 7.23 14.10 12.29
C THR A 184 7.93 15.40 11.95
N THR A 185 7.69 15.92 10.75
CA THR A 185 8.22 17.20 10.31
C THR A 185 7.23 18.30 10.65
N LEU A 186 7.73 19.35 11.31
CA LEU A 186 6.94 20.50 11.75
C LEU A 186 7.09 21.65 10.76
N SER A 187 8.28 21.91 10.26
CA SER A 187 8.53 22.90 9.20
C SER A 187 9.74 22.50 8.36
N ASP A 188 10.05 23.29 7.34
CA ASP A 188 11.22 23.12 6.46
C ASP A 188 12.58 23.19 7.21
N SER A 189 12.59 23.61 8.47
CA SER A 189 13.78 23.70 9.32
C SER A 189 13.74 22.80 10.56
N LEU A 190 12.62 22.12 10.82
CA LEU A 190 12.37 21.42 12.08
C LEU A 190 11.52 20.16 11.91
N ALA A 191 12.04 19.05 12.41
CA ALA A 191 11.29 17.83 12.69
C ALA A 191 11.48 17.43 14.17
N ILE A 192 10.75 16.40 14.59
CA ILE A 192 10.83 15.79 15.92
C ILE A 192 10.90 14.27 15.79
N ALA A 193 11.69 13.66 16.66
CA ALA A 193 11.77 12.21 16.82
C ALA A 193 11.19 11.79 18.16
N LEU A 194 10.26 10.83 18.13
CA LEU A 194 9.73 10.14 19.30
C LEU A 194 10.56 8.89 19.55
N THR A 195 11.25 8.81 20.68
CA THR A 195 12.07 7.64 21.04
C THR A 195 11.55 6.97 22.30
N THR A 196 11.61 5.63 22.32
CA THR A 196 11.34 4.83 23.53
C THR A 196 12.61 4.19 24.04
N VAL A 197 12.87 4.33 25.34
CA VAL A 197 13.88 3.57 26.09
C VAL A 197 13.16 2.52 26.92
N THR A 198 13.48 1.24 26.72
CA THR A 198 13.05 0.17 27.61
C THR A 198 14.11 -0.03 28.70
N ALA A 199 13.69 0.03 29.96
CA ALA A 199 14.57 -0.17 31.10
C ALA A 199 15.07 -1.62 31.21
N SER A 200 16.09 -1.84 32.05
CA SER A 200 16.68 -3.16 32.26
C SER A 200 15.75 -4.20 32.89
N ASP A 201 14.57 -3.79 33.37
CA ASP A 201 13.52 -4.70 33.85
C ASP A 201 12.72 -5.34 32.70
N GLY A 202 12.80 -4.81 31.48
CA GLY A 202 12.04 -5.27 30.31
C GLY A 202 10.56 -4.86 30.30
N PHE A 203 10.09 -4.10 31.30
CA PHE A 203 8.68 -3.71 31.47
C PHE A 203 8.48 -2.19 31.46
N SER A 204 9.37 -1.44 32.10
CA SER A 204 9.28 0.01 32.14
C SER A 204 9.77 0.60 30.82
N THR A 205 8.88 1.27 30.09
CA THR A 205 9.22 2.01 28.86
C THR A 205 9.02 3.49 29.09
N THR A 206 10.06 4.28 28.86
CA THR A 206 10.04 5.74 28.96
C THR A 206 10.07 6.33 27.56
N THR A 207 9.22 7.31 27.31
CA THR A 207 9.07 8.01 26.04
C THR A 207 9.73 9.37 26.11
N TYR A 208 10.60 9.67 25.14
CA TYR A 208 11.27 10.96 24.97
C TYR A 208 10.95 11.57 23.61
N VAL A 209 10.94 12.90 23.53
CA VAL A 209 10.91 13.65 22.27
C VAL A 209 12.21 14.43 22.12
N THR A 210 12.77 14.40 20.92
CA THR A 210 14.02 15.10 20.57
C THR A 210 13.80 15.94 19.30
N PRO A 211 14.18 17.23 19.28
CA PRO A 211 14.15 18.03 18.06
C PRO A 211 15.19 17.54 17.05
N VAL A 212 14.86 17.63 15.77
CA VAL A 212 15.75 17.34 14.63
C VAL A 212 15.76 18.57 13.75
N LYS A 213 16.88 19.28 13.70
CA LYS A 213 17.04 20.43 12.79
C LYS A 213 17.19 19.94 11.36
N ILE A 214 16.60 20.67 10.43
CA ILE A 214 16.72 20.47 8.99
C ILE A 214 17.47 21.67 8.42
N SER A 215 18.52 21.43 7.63
CA SER A 215 19.30 22.50 6.98
C SER A 215 19.90 21.99 5.68
N ASP A 216 19.69 22.72 4.58
CA ASP A 216 20.31 22.46 3.27
C ASP A 216 20.22 20.99 2.79
N GLY A 217 19.07 20.35 3.04
CA GLY A 217 18.83 18.95 2.67
C GLY A 217 19.45 17.91 3.61
N SER A 218 20.01 18.34 4.74
CA SER A 218 20.58 17.49 5.80
C SER A 218 19.77 17.58 7.10
N VAL A 219 20.03 16.66 8.04
CA VAL A 219 19.36 16.59 9.35
C VAL A 219 20.36 16.51 10.50
N SER A 220 20.06 17.16 11.62
CA SER A 220 20.89 17.19 12.82
C SER A 220 20.04 17.01 14.09
N VAL A 221 20.17 15.87 14.74
CA VAL A 221 19.44 15.53 15.97
C VAL A 221 19.99 16.34 17.15
N GLN A 222 19.11 17.08 17.83
CA GLN A 222 19.46 17.94 18.96
C GLN A 222 19.37 17.15 20.27
N GLN A 223 20.25 16.17 20.48
CA GLN A 223 20.16 15.26 21.64
C GLN A 223 20.16 15.98 23.00
N ASP A 224 20.89 17.10 23.13
CA ASP A 224 20.92 17.94 24.34
C ASP A 224 19.56 18.61 24.67
N GLN A 225 18.62 18.63 23.71
CA GLN A 225 17.25 19.14 23.86
C GLN A 225 16.21 18.01 23.99
N THR A 226 16.64 16.77 24.28
CA THR A 226 15.73 15.65 24.51
C THR A 226 14.96 15.83 25.81
N VAL A 227 13.63 15.78 25.75
CA VAL A 227 12.75 15.91 26.93
C VAL A 227 11.92 14.64 27.12
N GLU A 228 11.78 14.20 28.37
CA GLU A 228 10.87 13.11 28.75
C GLU A 228 9.42 13.56 28.54
N ALA A 229 8.68 12.86 27.69
CA ALA A 229 7.26 13.14 27.47
C ALA A 229 6.39 12.37 28.47
N TYR A 230 6.70 11.09 28.71
CA TYR A 230 5.99 10.28 29.71
C TYR A 230 6.78 9.03 30.10
N ASN A 231 6.53 8.51 31.30
CA ASN A 231 7.21 7.33 31.85
C ASN A 231 6.24 6.16 32.12
N THR A 232 6.73 4.93 31.95
CA THR A 232 5.97 3.68 32.06
C THR A 232 4.78 3.61 31.10
N SER A 233 4.99 4.09 29.87
CA SER A 233 4.03 4.06 28.76
C SER A 233 4.77 4.02 27.43
N SER A 234 4.28 3.20 26.50
CA SER A 234 4.75 3.21 25.11
C SER A 234 3.78 4.03 24.25
N THR A 235 4.33 4.97 23.49
CA THR A 235 3.61 5.65 22.41
C THR A 235 4.41 5.60 21.11
N THR A 236 3.68 5.58 20.01
CA THR A 236 4.20 5.54 18.64
C THR A 236 3.57 6.62 17.74
N PHE A 237 2.70 7.46 18.29
CA PHE A 237 1.74 8.27 17.53
C PHE A 237 1.85 9.75 17.85
N MET A 238 2.30 10.52 16.87
CA MET A 238 2.43 11.97 16.91
C MET A 238 2.06 12.59 15.56
N THR A 239 1.73 13.87 15.55
CA THR A 239 1.43 14.61 14.32
C THR A 239 1.79 16.09 14.44
N ARG A 240 1.97 16.75 13.30
CA ARG A 240 2.18 18.21 13.22
C ARG A 240 0.89 18.96 13.54
N ILE A 241 0.98 19.96 14.41
CA ILE A 241 -0.07 20.98 14.62
C ILE A 241 0.29 22.25 13.83
N SER A 242 1.49 22.78 14.07
CA SER A 242 2.02 24.01 13.49
C SER A 242 3.50 23.85 13.12
N ASP A 243 4.16 24.92 12.69
CA ASP A 243 5.61 24.94 12.39
C ASP A 243 6.51 24.64 13.62
N THR A 244 5.96 24.80 14.83
CA THR A 244 6.66 24.65 16.11
C THR A 244 5.96 23.71 17.09
N SER A 245 4.73 23.27 16.82
CA SER A 245 3.92 22.47 17.76
C SER A 245 3.42 21.16 17.16
N PHE A 246 3.26 20.16 18.02
CA PHE A 246 2.87 18.80 17.67
C PHE A 246 1.91 18.20 18.70
N ALA A 247 1.06 17.27 18.27
CA ALA A 247 0.27 16.47 19.20
C ALA A 247 0.97 15.13 19.46
N LEU A 248 0.92 14.67 20.71
CA LEU A 248 1.34 13.33 21.12
C LEU A 248 0.18 12.66 21.86
N VAL A 249 -0.11 11.41 21.53
CA VAL A 249 -1.11 10.59 22.23
C VAL A 249 -0.42 9.44 22.94
N PHE A 250 -0.80 9.13 24.17
CA PHE A 250 -0.13 8.15 25.02
C PHE A 250 -1.10 7.54 26.02
N TYR A 251 -0.75 6.36 26.53
CA TYR A 251 -1.41 5.80 27.71
C TYR A 251 -0.83 6.44 28.97
N GLU A 252 -1.64 6.65 29.99
CA GLU A 252 -1.14 6.82 31.35
C GLU A 252 -0.34 5.59 31.82
N SER A 253 0.42 5.75 32.90
CA SER A 253 1.27 4.69 33.45
C SER A 253 0.46 3.43 33.73
N TYR A 254 0.91 2.30 33.18
CA TYR A 254 0.27 0.98 33.38
C TYR A 254 0.29 0.48 34.85
N LEU A 255 0.92 1.23 35.75
CA LEU A 255 0.90 1.01 37.21
C LEU A 255 -0.34 1.63 37.89
N VAL A 256 -1.12 2.45 37.17
CA VAL A 256 -2.38 3.05 37.63
C VAL A 256 -3.56 2.16 37.22
N SER A 257 -4.61 2.10 38.02
CA SER A 257 -5.80 1.28 37.72
C SER A 257 -7.09 1.96 38.21
N PRO A 258 -8.03 2.29 37.30
CA PRO A 258 -7.87 2.29 35.85
C PRO A 258 -6.80 3.28 35.39
N TYR A 259 -6.22 3.05 34.22
CA TYR A 259 -5.36 4.02 33.52
C TYR A 259 -6.08 4.48 32.24
N TYR A 260 -5.82 5.71 31.80
CA TYR A 260 -6.50 6.32 30.65
C TYR A 260 -5.57 6.56 29.46
N GLN A 261 -6.15 7.09 28.38
CA GLN A 261 -5.46 7.68 27.25
C GLN A 261 -5.44 9.19 27.43
N GLN A 262 -4.33 9.82 27.07
CA GLN A 262 -4.22 11.26 27.04
C GLN A 262 -3.66 11.76 25.71
N VAL A 263 -4.09 12.94 25.29
CA VAL A 263 -3.48 13.73 24.24
C VAL A 263 -2.84 14.98 24.87
N LEU A 264 -1.61 15.30 24.47
CA LEU A 264 -0.93 16.54 24.85
C LEU A 264 -0.39 17.27 23.62
N VAL A 265 -0.12 18.56 23.76
CA VAL A 265 0.57 19.39 22.78
C VAL A 265 2.00 19.63 23.25
N GLY A 266 2.98 19.26 22.44
CA GLY A 266 4.35 19.75 22.59
C GLY A 266 4.58 20.99 21.73
N THR A 267 5.37 21.93 22.23
CA THR A 267 5.85 23.10 21.48
C THR A 267 7.37 23.23 21.64
N VAL A 268 8.05 23.39 20.50
CA VAL A 268 9.47 23.62 20.36
C VAL A 268 9.71 25.13 20.26
N ALA A 269 10.55 25.68 21.15
CA ALA A 269 10.97 27.08 21.09
C ALA A 269 12.16 27.28 20.11
N ASP A 270 12.48 28.53 19.78
CA ASP A 270 13.56 28.88 18.84
C ASP A 270 14.96 28.35 19.25
N ASP A 271 15.18 28.12 20.54
CA ASP A 271 16.42 27.53 21.08
C ASP A 271 16.45 25.99 21.01
N GLY A 272 15.35 25.38 20.58
CA GLY A 272 15.14 23.93 20.51
C GLY A 272 14.53 23.32 21.77
N SER A 273 14.31 24.08 22.85
CA SER A 273 13.70 23.54 24.07
C SER A 273 12.23 23.12 23.84
N ILE A 274 11.82 22.02 24.45
CA ILE A 274 10.46 21.48 24.34
C ILE A 274 9.68 21.77 25.63
N SER A 275 8.47 22.30 25.47
CA SER A 275 7.46 22.40 26.54
C SER A 275 6.22 21.58 26.16
N PHE A 276 5.54 21.01 27.16
CA PHE A 276 4.31 20.26 26.98
C PHE A 276 3.14 20.96 27.67
N SER A 277 1.94 20.82 27.09
CA SER A 277 0.67 21.13 27.75
C SER A 277 0.39 20.16 28.90
N ASP A 278 -0.60 20.50 29.73
CA ASP A 278 -1.33 19.48 30.47
C ASP A 278 -1.96 18.47 29.48
N GLY A 279 -2.02 17.21 29.86
CA GLY A 279 -2.66 16.15 29.08
C GLY A 279 -4.18 16.18 29.23
N LEU A 280 -4.89 15.95 28.13
CA LEU A 280 -6.34 15.84 28.10
C LEU A 280 -6.77 14.39 27.89
N GLU A 281 -7.53 13.86 28.85
CA GLU A 281 -8.13 12.52 28.83
C GLU A 281 -9.09 12.35 27.64
N PHE A 282 -9.10 11.17 27.02
CA PHE A 282 -10.13 10.80 26.04
C PHE A 282 -10.45 9.30 26.07
N GLY A 283 -11.62 8.94 25.53
CA GLY A 283 -12.05 7.54 25.43
C GLY A 283 -12.48 6.91 26.76
N ASN A 284 -12.50 5.58 26.81
CA ASN A 284 -12.92 4.84 28.00
C ASN A 284 -11.72 4.37 28.84
N ALA A 285 -11.85 4.47 30.17
CA ALA A 285 -10.92 3.93 31.16
C ALA A 285 -10.51 2.47 30.87
N ASN A 286 -9.21 2.17 30.90
CA ASN A 286 -8.71 0.81 30.65
C ASN A 286 -8.86 -0.08 31.88
N GLY A 287 -9.26 -1.33 31.65
CA GLY A 287 -9.36 -2.36 32.70
C GLY A 287 -9.98 -3.65 32.19
N VAL A 288 -11.32 -3.72 32.19
CA VAL A 288 -12.08 -4.87 31.63
C VAL A 288 -12.21 -4.78 30.11
N THR A 289 -12.10 -3.55 29.58
CA THR A 289 -11.97 -3.23 28.16
C THR A 289 -10.71 -2.39 27.97
N PHE A 290 -10.15 -2.38 26.76
CA PHE A 290 -8.99 -1.57 26.41
C PHE A 290 -9.39 -0.56 25.34
N THR A 291 -9.24 0.72 25.64
CA THR A 291 -9.39 1.77 24.62
C THR A 291 -8.11 1.80 23.80
N GLN A 292 -8.26 1.66 22.49
CA GLN A 292 -7.17 1.67 21.52
C GLN A 292 -7.29 2.97 20.71
N PHE A 293 -6.16 3.56 20.33
CA PHE A 293 -6.12 4.83 19.60
C PHE A 293 -5.18 4.77 18.40
N GLY A 294 -5.32 5.75 17.52
CA GLY A 294 -4.48 5.91 16.34
C GLY A 294 -3.68 7.21 16.31
N THR A 295 -3.04 7.44 15.17
CA THR A 295 -2.32 8.69 14.89
C THR A 295 -3.26 9.90 15.01
N PRO A 296 -2.92 10.94 15.79
CA PRO A 296 -3.69 12.18 15.84
C PRO A 296 -3.58 12.93 14.51
N GLN A 297 -4.51 13.81 14.18
CA GLN A 297 -4.39 14.75 13.05
C GLN A 297 -4.71 16.17 13.45
N SER A 298 -4.03 17.14 12.85
CA SER A 298 -4.48 18.52 12.84
C SER A 298 -5.50 18.74 11.73
N VAL A 299 -6.62 19.39 12.08
CA VAL A 299 -7.68 19.76 11.13
C VAL A 299 -7.84 21.28 11.10
N PHE A 300 -8.36 21.78 9.98
CA PHE A 300 -8.30 23.18 9.55
C PHE A 300 -6.87 23.68 9.34
N ASN A 301 -6.71 24.83 8.68
CA ASN A 301 -5.40 25.49 8.54
C ASN A 301 -5.07 26.44 9.71
N THR A 302 -6.00 26.62 10.65
CA THR A 302 -5.84 27.43 11.86
C THR A 302 -4.82 26.88 12.86
N SER A 303 -4.31 25.66 12.65
CA SER A 303 -3.28 25.02 13.50
C SER A 303 -3.66 24.95 14.99
N ASP A 304 -4.96 24.88 15.27
CA ASP A 304 -5.54 25.00 16.62
C ASP A 304 -6.52 23.86 16.94
N THR A 305 -6.71 22.88 16.06
CA THR A 305 -7.68 21.80 16.27
C THR A 305 -7.01 20.45 16.00
N VAL A 306 -7.08 19.56 16.97
CA VAL A 306 -6.52 18.21 16.94
C VAL A 306 -7.64 17.19 17.10
N THR A 307 -7.59 16.12 16.31
CA THR A 307 -8.50 14.99 16.43
C THR A 307 -7.72 13.68 16.65
N VAL A 308 -8.28 12.78 17.45
CA VAL A 308 -7.70 11.47 17.77
C VAL A 308 -8.74 10.38 17.46
N PRO A 309 -8.44 9.46 16.52
CA PRO A 309 -9.30 8.31 16.29
C PRO A 309 -9.08 7.26 17.39
N TRP A 310 -10.16 6.71 17.94
CA TRP A 310 -10.11 5.70 19.00
C TRP A 310 -11.29 4.72 18.92
N TYR A 311 -11.14 3.55 19.54
CA TYR A 311 -12.20 2.53 19.66
C TYR A 311 -11.99 1.71 20.94
N VAL A 312 -12.93 0.80 21.25
CA VAL A 312 -12.84 -0.09 22.42
C VAL A 312 -12.66 -1.54 21.98
N GLU A 313 -11.61 -2.19 22.47
CA GLU A 313 -11.38 -3.61 22.32
C GLU A 313 -11.83 -4.38 23.58
N ALA A 314 -12.56 -5.48 23.37
CA ALA A 314 -13.01 -6.35 24.46
C ALA A 314 -11.85 -7.21 24.98
N SER A 315 -11.65 -7.28 26.30
CA SER A 315 -10.57 -8.07 26.88
C SER A 315 -10.77 -9.58 26.68
N SER A 316 -9.86 -10.19 25.92
CA SER A 316 -9.81 -11.64 25.69
C SER A 316 -9.27 -12.44 26.89
N THR A 317 -8.80 -11.79 27.96
CA THR A 317 -8.17 -12.46 29.12
C THR A 317 -9.16 -12.87 30.21
N SER A 318 -10.43 -12.49 30.11
CA SER A 318 -11.45 -12.96 31.07
C SER A 318 -11.88 -14.40 30.74
N SER A 319 -11.48 -15.35 31.60
CA SER A 319 -11.91 -16.76 31.51
C SER A 319 -13.39 -16.99 31.84
N ASN A 320 -14.13 -15.91 32.11
CA ASN A 320 -15.57 -15.91 32.34
C ASN A 320 -16.31 -15.42 31.08
N ALA A 321 -16.71 -16.36 30.23
CA ALA A 321 -17.55 -16.15 29.05
C ALA A 321 -19.01 -15.70 29.37
N THR A 322 -19.20 -15.02 30.51
CA THR A 322 -20.45 -14.46 31.03
C THR A 322 -20.32 -12.98 31.36
N ALA A 323 -19.14 -12.38 31.19
CA ALA A 323 -19.01 -10.93 31.10
C ALA A 323 -19.58 -10.47 29.73
N THR A 324 -20.90 -10.30 29.65
CA THR A 324 -21.50 -9.47 28.61
C THR A 324 -20.88 -8.08 28.70
N SER A 325 -20.16 -7.65 27.66
CA SER A 325 -19.61 -6.29 27.57
C SER A 325 -20.74 -5.27 27.61
N ALA A 326 -21.05 -4.79 28.82
CA ALA A 326 -22.09 -3.77 29.04
C ALA A 326 -21.65 -2.38 28.55
N VAL A 327 -20.35 -2.23 28.28
CA VAL A 327 -19.78 -1.18 27.44
C VAL A 327 -19.82 -1.73 26.01
N GLY A 328 -20.79 -1.27 25.22
CA GLY A 328 -21.06 -1.83 23.90
C GLY A 328 -19.95 -1.55 22.89
N ASP A 329 -20.06 -2.17 21.72
CA ASP A 329 -19.28 -1.79 20.54
C ASP A 329 -19.60 -0.32 20.20
N VAL A 330 -18.68 0.58 20.52
CA VAL A 330 -18.78 2.02 20.19
C VAL A 330 -18.41 2.30 18.74
N GLY A 331 -17.92 1.29 18.02
CA GLY A 331 -17.32 1.41 16.69
C GLY A 331 -16.08 2.30 16.68
N LEU A 332 -15.90 3.04 15.60
CA LEU A 332 -14.80 3.99 15.44
C LEU A 332 -15.24 5.38 15.93
N CYS A 333 -14.58 5.91 16.95
CA CYS A 333 -14.79 7.26 17.47
C CYS A 333 -13.69 8.24 17.00
N LEU A 334 -14.04 9.51 16.81
CA LEU A 334 -13.09 10.62 16.79
C LEU A 334 -13.35 11.51 17.98
N PHE A 335 -12.36 11.60 18.87
CA PHE A 335 -12.24 12.68 19.83
C PHE A 335 -11.71 13.92 19.12
N THR A 336 -12.22 15.11 19.41
CA THR A 336 -11.73 16.37 18.84
C THR A 336 -11.56 17.40 19.95
N ALA A 337 -10.38 18.04 19.98
CA ALA A 337 -10.04 19.07 20.95
C ALA A 337 -9.46 20.30 20.24
N LYS A 338 -9.69 21.47 20.84
CA LYS A 338 -9.10 22.74 20.45
C LYS A 338 -7.89 23.04 21.34
N VAL A 339 -6.82 23.52 20.71
CA VAL A 339 -5.61 24.07 21.34
C VAL A 339 -5.80 25.58 21.51
N ALA A 340 -5.69 26.07 22.75
CA ALA A 340 -5.68 27.51 23.06
C ALA A 340 -4.73 27.77 24.22
N ASP A 341 -3.79 28.70 24.07
CA ASP A 341 -2.80 29.08 25.09
C ASP A 341 -2.07 27.86 25.71
N SER A 342 -1.65 26.91 24.87
CA SER A 342 -1.06 25.62 25.25
C SER A 342 -1.94 24.73 26.15
N ASN A 343 -3.25 24.94 26.17
CA ASN A 343 -4.22 24.04 26.79
C ASN A 343 -5.05 23.34 25.70
N LEU A 344 -5.39 22.07 25.94
CA LEU A 344 -6.35 21.33 25.13
C LEU A 344 -7.73 21.40 25.80
N THR A 345 -8.78 21.56 25.01
CA THR A 345 -10.17 21.48 25.49
C THR A 345 -11.00 20.69 24.49
N GLU A 346 -11.70 19.65 24.94
CA GLU A 346 -12.60 18.88 24.09
C GLU A 346 -13.68 19.79 23.49
N THR A 347 -13.88 19.69 22.18
CA THR A 347 -14.96 20.39 21.48
C THR A 347 -16.11 19.45 21.15
N VAL A 348 -15.81 18.21 20.75
CA VAL A 348 -16.80 17.23 20.30
C VAL A 348 -16.19 15.83 20.17
N GLN A 349 -17.02 14.82 20.40
CA GLN A 349 -16.75 13.43 20.07
C GLN A 349 -17.88 12.85 19.21
N VAL A 350 -17.53 12.12 18.15
CA VAL A 350 -18.49 11.46 17.23
C VAL A 350 -18.01 10.04 16.96
N CYS A 351 -18.92 9.07 16.94
CA CYS A 351 -18.60 7.67 16.65
C CYS A 351 -19.46 7.11 15.50
N ASP A 352 -18.85 6.25 14.69
CA ASP A 352 -19.49 5.43 13.67
C ASP A 352 -19.54 3.98 14.14
N THR A 353 -20.74 3.55 14.55
CA THR A 353 -21.02 2.18 15.01
C THR A 353 -21.28 1.19 13.87
N SER A 354 -21.10 1.59 12.60
CA SER A 354 -21.23 0.69 11.44
C SER A 354 -19.95 -0.08 11.12
N VAL A 355 -18.83 0.33 11.72
CA VAL A 355 -17.48 -0.24 11.57
C VAL A 355 -16.96 -0.64 12.95
N SER A 356 -16.15 -1.69 13.04
CA SER A 356 -15.66 -2.23 14.32
C SER A 356 -14.15 -2.48 14.24
N PRO A 357 -13.31 -1.45 14.50
CA PRO A 357 -11.88 -1.51 14.26
C PRO A 357 -11.13 -2.57 15.10
N THR A 358 -9.96 -2.99 14.62
CA THR A 358 -8.99 -3.78 15.36
C THR A 358 -7.56 -3.40 14.96
N TYR A 359 -6.64 -3.54 15.92
CA TYR A 359 -5.31 -2.92 15.94
C TYR A 359 -5.38 -1.38 15.85
N TYR A 360 -4.23 -0.69 15.97
CA TYR A 360 -4.23 0.77 15.88
C TYR A 360 -4.65 1.28 14.49
N ILE A 361 -5.16 2.50 14.49
CA ILE A 361 -5.59 3.26 13.32
C ILE A 361 -4.45 4.20 12.90
N ASP A 362 -4.17 4.35 11.60
CA ASP A 362 -3.41 5.50 11.10
C ASP A 362 -4.32 6.49 10.38
N SER A 363 -3.85 7.71 10.22
CA SER A 363 -4.64 8.82 9.75
C SER A 363 -3.82 9.75 8.86
N ALA A 364 -4.49 10.42 7.92
CA ALA A 364 -3.85 11.42 7.05
C ALA A 364 -4.80 12.58 6.80
N LYS A 365 -4.30 13.81 6.96
CA LYS A 365 -4.98 15.02 6.53
C LYS A 365 -5.06 15.07 4.99
N ILE A 366 -6.28 15.00 4.47
CA ILE A 366 -6.61 15.03 3.04
C ILE A 366 -6.74 16.47 2.54
N SER A 367 -7.38 17.32 3.34
CA SER A 367 -7.59 18.74 3.06
C SER A 367 -7.67 19.52 4.37
N GLU A 368 -8.00 20.81 4.32
CA GLU A 368 -8.31 21.57 5.54
C GLU A 368 -9.44 20.93 6.35
N THR A 369 -10.40 20.28 5.71
CA THR A 369 -11.64 19.80 6.36
C THR A 369 -11.82 18.30 6.29
N VAL A 370 -10.92 17.54 5.67
CA VAL A 370 -11.11 16.09 5.49
C VAL A 370 -9.87 15.35 5.97
N ILE A 371 -10.08 14.21 6.64
CA ILE A 371 -9.05 13.21 6.93
C ILE A 371 -9.45 11.83 6.42
N ALA A 372 -8.47 11.01 6.06
CA ALA A 372 -8.62 9.56 5.96
C ALA A 372 -8.22 8.90 7.28
N LEU A 373 -8.91 7.82 7.63
CA LEU A 373 -8.56 6.88 8.69
C LEU A 373 -8.42 5.49 8.08
N SER A 374 -7.27 4.83 8.23
CA SER A 374 -7.03 3.45 7.80
C SER A 374 -6.92 2.51 8.99
N TYR A 375 -7.66 1.40 8.96
CA TYR A 375 -7.74 0.42 10.06
C TYR A 375 -8.25 -0.93 9.54
N PHE A 376 -8.04 -2.01 10.28
CA PHE A 376 -8.70 -3.29 9.99
C PHE A 376 -10.06 -3.35 10.67
N ASP A 377 -11.08 -3.83 9.99
CA ASP A 377 -12.48 -3.78 10.43
C ASP A 377 -13.06 -5.18 10.62
N THR A 378 -13.33 -5.55 11.88
CA THR A 378 -13.85 -6.86 12.24
C THR A 378 -15.28 -7.10 11.74
N ALA A 379 -16.08 -6.03 11.58
CA ALA A 379 -17.43 -6.11 11.01
C ALA A 379 -17.37 -6.54 9.53
N ASN A 380 -16.32 -6.13 8.82
CA ASN A 380 -16.02 -6.50 7.44
C ASN A 380 -15.00 -7.65 7.32
N GLN A 381 -15.12 -8.65 8.20
CA GLN A 381 -14.28 -9.87 8.20
C GLN A 381 -12.77 -9.57 8.30
N TYR A 382 -12.40 -8.58 9.11
CA TYR A 382 -11.02 -8.11 9.32
C TYR A 382 -10.37 -7.56 8.02
N ALA A 383 -11.16 -7.10 7.05
CA ALA A 383 -10.64 -6.37 5.90
C ALA A 383 -10.03 -5.03 6.32
N LEU A 384 -9.03 -4.55 5.59
CA LEU A 384 -8.60 -3.16 5.65
C LEU A 384 -9.75 -2.27 5.16
N THR A 385 -10.11 -1.29 5.96
CA THR A 385 -11.11 -0.27 5.66
C THR A 385 -10.46 1.11 5.71
N VAL A 386 -10.88 1.99 4.80
CA VAL A 386 -10.49 3.41 4.84
C VAL A 386 -11.74 4.27 4.94
N SER A 387 -11.89 4.99 6.05
CA SER A 387 -13.00 5.92 6.26
C SER A 387 -12.57 7.36 5.94
N LEU A 388 -13.48 8.10 5.31
CA LEU A 388 -13.35 9.54 5.10
C LEU A 388 -14.21 10.29 6.12
N VAL A 389 -13.60 11.22 6.84
CA VAL A 389 -14.28 12.05 7.83
C VAL A 389 -14.14 13.52 7.44
N GLU A 390 -15.26 14.21 7.30
CA GLU A 390 -15.32 15.64 6.99
C GLU A 390 -15.68 16.45 8.23
N PHE A 391 -14.99 17.56 8.43
CA PHE A 391 -15.14 18.50 9.52
C PHE A 391 -15.88 19.75 9.05
N SER A 392 -16.99 20.06 9.72
CA SER A 392 -17.76 21.28 9.47
C SER A 392 -16.95 22.54 9.79
N THR A 393 -16.73 23.41 8.80
CA THR A 393 -16.08 24.72 8.97
C THR A 393 -16.87 25.69 9.86
N ILE A 394 -18.14 25.40 10.14
CA ILE A 394 -19.02 26.24 10.96
C ILE A 394 -19.01 25.78 12.42
N THR A 395 -19.01 24.46 12.66
CA THR A 395 -19.21 23.87 14.00
C THR A 395 -17.98 23.14 14.54
N GLY A 396 -16.93 22.95 13.73
CA GLY A 396 -15.78 22.10 14.06
C GLY A 396 -16.09 20.59 14.08
N ALA A 397 -17.36 20.19 13.91
CA ALA A 397 -17.80 18.82 14.14
C ALA A 397 -17.39 17.86 13.01
N PRO A 398 -16.76 16.71 13.33
CA PRO A 398 -16.53 15.65 12.36
C PRO A 398 -17.83 14.97 11.95
N THR A 399 -17.86 14.43 10.74
CA THR A 399 -18.91 13.56 10.23
C THR A 399 -18.28 12.51 9.33
N PHE A 400 -18.45 11.23 9.70
CA PHE A 400 -18.10 10.11 8.84
C PHE A 400 -18.94 10.19 7.55
N ARG A 401 -18.28 10.18 6.39
CA ARG A 401 -18.92 10.33 5.08
C ARG A 401 -19.06 9.00 4.35
N SER A 402 -17.99 8.23 4.32
CA SER A 402 -17.94 6.94 3.64
C SER A 402 -16.83 6.10 4.24
N SER A 403 -16.98 4.77 4.10
CA SER A 403 -15.98 3.78 4.45
C SER A 403 -15.80 2.86 3.24
N TYR A 404 -14.58 2.75 2.73
CA TYR A 404 -14.25 1.87 1.62
C TYR A 404 -13.55 0.61 2.14
N VAL A 405 -14.22 -0.53 1.96
CA VAL A 405 -13.73 -1.85 2.36
C VAL A 405 -12.88 -2.43 1.25
N ILE A 406 -11.70 -2.93 1.61
CA ILE A 406 -10.72 -3.50 0.69
C ILE A 406 -10.89 -5.01 0.72
N GLU A 407 -11.84 -5.52 -0.06
CA GLU A 407 -12.20 -6.95 -0.08
C GLU A 407 -10.99 -7.87 -0.31
N GLU A 408 -9.97 -7.39 -1.05
CA GLU A 408 -8.74 -8.13 -1.33
C GLU A 408 -7.80 -8.29 -0.12
N SER A 409 -8.23 -7.84 1.06
CA SER A 409 -7.52 -7.95 2.34
C SER A 409 -8.29 -8.70 3.43
N VAL A 410 -9.47 -9.26 3.12
CA VAL A 410 -10.31 -10.01 4.08
C VAL A 410 -9.54 -11.17 4.75
N GLY A 411 -9.58 -11.20 6.09
CA GLY A 411 -9.04 -12.30 6.89
C GLY A 411 -8.48 -11.82 8.22
N LYS A 412 -8.39 -12.70 9.22
CA LYS A 412 -7.69 -12.41 10.47
C LYS A 412 -6.21 -12.80 10.36
N ILE A 413 -5.32 -12.04 10.99
CA ILE A 413 -3.94 -12.46 11.24
C ILE A 413 -3.76 -12.75 12.73
N ASP A 414 -3.07 -13.83 13.04
CA ASP A 414 -2.47 -14.06 14.34
C ASP A 414 -0.99 -13.66 14.26
N PHE A 415 -0.62 -12.62 14.99
CA PHE A 415 0.75 -12.07 15.03
C PHE A 415 1.50 -12.44 16.31
N GLY A 416 0.90 -13.27 17.18
CA GLY A 416 1.42 -13.52 18.53
C GLY A 416 1.33 -12.31 19.47
N SER A 417 1.71 -12.52 20.73
CA SER A 417 1.54 -11.55 21.82
C SER A 417 2.83 -10.76 22.13
N ALA A 418 3.46 -10.15 21.13
CA ALA A 418 4.69 -9.38 21.31
C ALA A 418 4.39 -7.90 21.62
N PHE A 419 4.84 -7.41 22.78
CA PHE A 419 4.69 -6.02 23.29
C PHE A 419 5.43 -4.93 22.47
N GLY A 420 5.58 -5.09 21.15
CA GLY A 420 6.35 -4.17 20.30
C GLY A 420 6.01 -4.21 18.82
N PHE A 421 4.99 -4.97 18.40
CA PHE A 421 4.55 -5.03 17.01
C PHE A 421 3.01 -4.99 16.94
N TYR A 422 2.49 -4.03 16.17
CA TYR A 422 1.10 -3.95 15.77
C TYR A 422 1.04 -3.79 14.25
N PRO A 423 0.11 -4.46 13.56
CA PRO A 423 0.03 -4.47 12.09
C PRO A 423 -0.63 -3.23 11.50
N THR A 424 -0.51 -2.10 12.19
CA THR A 424 -1.16 -0.82 11.89
C THR A 424 -1.00 -0.48 10.40
N PRO A 425 -2.11 -0.36 9.64
CA PRO A 425 -2.04 0.18 8.30
C PRO A 425 -1.68 1.66 8.38
N ILE A 426 -0.91 2.16 7.43
CA ILE A 426 -0.28 3.49 7.43
C ILE A 426 -0.76 4.28 6.22
N VAL A 427 -1.44 5.40 6.41
CA VAL A 427 -2.00 6.21 5.31
C VAL A 427 -1.23 7.52 5.11
N ARG A 428 -0.96 7.88 3.85
CA ARG A 428 -0.30 9.12 3.42
C ARG A 428 -1.05 9.74 2.27
N THR A 429 -1.12 11.05 2.19
CA THR A 429 -1.55 11.76 0.97
C THR A 429 -0.47 11.69 -0.10
N LEU A 430 -0.89 11.63 -1.36
CA LEU A 430 -0.05 11.79 -2.55
C LEU A 430 -0.58 12.98 -3.38
N THR A 431 0.25 13.47 -4.29
CA THR A 431 -0.16 14.47 -5.29
C THR A 431 -1.37 14.02 -6.12
N ASN A 432 -2.18 14.96 -6.61
CA ASN A 432 -3.37 14.73 -7.45
C ASN A 432 -4.49 13.92 -6.77
N ASP A 433 -4.93 14.37 -5.58
CA ASP A 433 -6.09 13.83 -4.84
C ASP A 433 -6.05 12.31 -4.64
N ARG A 434 -4.88 11.83 -4.17
CA ARG A 434 -4.57 10.43 -3.92
C ARG A 434 -4.11 10.19 -2.48
N LEU A 435 -4.24 8.95 -2.05
CA LEU A 435 -3.72 8.39 -0.80
C LEU A 435 -2.87 7.18 -1.12
N ALA A 436 -1.89 6.84 -0.28
CA ALA A 436 -1.23 5.54 -0.22
C ALA A 436 -1.42 4.96 1.18
N VAL A 437 -1.82 3.69 1.28
CA VAL A 437 -2.10 3.00 2.55
C VAL A 437 -1.20 1.78 2.68
N GLY A 438 -0.05 1.89 3.33
CA GLY A 438 0.75 0.75 3.78
C GLY A 438 -0.08 -0.20 4.66
N PHE A 439 0.04 -1.53 4.55
CA PHE A 439 -0.59 -2.47 5.49
C PHE A 439 -0.03 -3.89 5.42
N PHE A 440 -0.22 -4.68 6.47
CA PHE A 440 0.09 -6.11 6.48
C PHE A 440 -1.14 -6.93 6.06
N ASN A 441 -1.18 -7.53 4.86
CA ASN A 441 -2.43 -8.09 4.30
C ASN A 441 -2.78 -9.48 4.89
N PRO A 442 -3.93 -9.64 5.56
CA PRO A 442 -4.36 -10.92 6.13
C PRO A 442 -4.61 -12.04 5.14
N ALA A 443 -5.31 -11.73 4.06
CA ALA A 443 -5.64 -12.67 2.98
C ALA A 443 -4.39 -13.29 2.33
N SER A 444 -3.21 -12.73 2.61
CA SER A 444 -1.90 -13.09 2.07
C SER A 444 -0.92 -13.65 3.11
N SER A 445 -1.39 -14.13 4.26
CA SER A 445 -0.50 -14.54 5.36
C SER A 445 0.37 -13.37 5.88
N GLY A 446 -0.22 -12.18 5.95
CA GLY A 446 0.26 -11.04 6.75
C GLY A 446 1.39 -10.20 6.18
N LYS A 447 1.80 -10.37 4.92
CA LYS A 447 2.95 -9.68 4.30
C LYS A 447 2.76 -8.13 4.14
N PRO A 448 3.80 -7.27 3.92
CA PRO A 448 3.74 -5.77 3.87
C PRO A 448 3.45 -5.08 2.50
N SER A 449 2.36 -4.30 2.39
CA SER A 449 1.62 -3.95 1.14
C SER A 449 1.28 -2.46 1.05
N ILE A 450 0.84 -1.93 -0.10
CA ILE A 450 0.28 -0.55 -0.19
C ILE A 450 -1.03 -0.51 -0.99
N LYS A 451 -2.13 -0.01 -0.41
CA LYS A 451 -3.35 0.42 -1.13
C LYS A 451 -3.30 1.89 -1.48
N VAL A 452 -3.05 2.24 -2.74
CA VAL A 452 -3.33 3.61 -3.19
C VAL A 452 -4.87 3.81 -3.27
N LEU A 453 -5.38 4.98 -2.89
CA LEU A 453 -6.80 5.39 -2.99
C LEU A 453 -6.88 6.81 -3.60
N SER A 454 -8.05 7.23 -4.08
CA SER A 454 -8.29 8.59 -4.62
C SER A 454 -9.63 9.07 -4.11
N TYR A 455 -9.71 10.37 -3.87
CA TYR A 455 -10.85 11.06 -3.29
C TYR A 455 -11.20 12.27 -4.17
N SER A 456 -12.36 12.88 -3.95
CA SER A 456 -12.67 14.18 -4.54
C SER A 456 -13.32 15.09 -3.51
N SER A 457 -12.89 16.36 -3.45
CA SER A 457 -13.40 17.35 -2.51
C SER A 457 -14.44 18.27 -3.15
N ALA A 458 -15.64 17.73 -3.37
CA ALA A 458 -16.88 18.46 -3.72
C ALA A 458 -16.91 19.16 -5.12
N PRO A 459 -18.11 19.51 -5.64
CA PRO A 459 -18.31 19.58 -7.09
C PRO A 459 -18.02 20.96 -7.71
N ILE A 460 -16.84 21.11 -8.31
CA ILE A 460 -16.63 22.04 -9.43
C ILE A 460 -16.10 21.23 -10.61
N VAL A 461 -16.76 21.33 -11.77
CA VAL A 461 -16.36 20.63 -12.99
C VAL A 461 -15.05 21.19 -13.52
N ARG A 462 -13.92 20.60 -13.10
CA ARG A 462 -12.66 20.50 -13.84
C ARG A 462 -12.05 19.12 -13.61
N THR A 463 -12.10 18.33 -14.66
CA THR A 463 -11.72 16.92 -14.77
C THR A 463 -10.22 16.67 -14.64
N LEU A 464 -9.83 15.61 -13.95
CA LEU A 464 -8.79 14.70 -14.45
C LEU A 464 -9.42 13.84 -15.56
N THR A 465 -8.68 13.47 -16.61
CA THR A 465 -9.26 12.62 -17.67
C THR A 465 -9.33 11.15 -17.28
N ASN A 466 -10.55 10.62 -17.29
CA ASN A 466 -10.91 9.21 -17.13
C ASN A 466 -10.66 8.66 -15.72
N ASP A 467 -11.09 9.40 -14.69
CA ASP A 467 -11.47 8.92 -13.35
C ASP A 467 -10.80 7.59 -12.93
N ARG A 468 -9.50 7.61 -12.60
CA ARG A 468 -8.69 6.40 -12.34
C ARG A 468 -7.74 6.55 -11.16
N LEU A 469 -7.41 5.39 -10.57
CA LEU A 469 -6.83 5.28 -9.26
C LEU A 469 -5.95 4.02 -9.15
N ALA A 470 -4.64 4.12 -8.89
CA ALA A 470 -3.88 2.93 -8.47
C ALA A 470 -4.33 2.43 -7.09
N VAL A 471 -4.16 1.15 -6.81
CA VAL A 471 -4.63 0.41 -5.63
C VAL A 471 -3.59 -0.64 -5.36
N GLY A 472 -3.40 -1.12 -4.16
CA GLY A 472 -2.57 -2.31 -3.94
C GLY A 472 -2.82 -3.00 -2.62
N PHE A 473 -2.35 -4.23 -2.55
CA PHE A 473 -2.77 -5.26 -1.62
C PHE A 473 -2.04 -6.52 -2.04
N PHE A 474 -1.65 -7.39 -1.12
CA PHE A 474 -1.16 -8.69 -1.57
C PHE A 474 -2.26 -9.53 -2.17
N ASN A 475 -1.98 -10.14 -3.32
CA ASN A 475 -2.93 -11.05 -3.93
C ASN A 475 -2.90 -12.44 -3.24
N PRO A 476 -3.99 -12.88 -2.57
CA PRO A 476 -4.10 -14.20 -1.95
C PRO A 476 -3.93 -15.33 -2.97
N ALA A 477 -4.52 -15.15 -4.15
CA ALA A 477 -4.49 -16.11 -5.26
C ALA A 477 -3.12 -16.19 -5.95
N SER A 478 -2.08 -15.52 -5.42
CA SER A 478 -0.69 -15.60 -5.90
C SER A 478 0.30 -15.88 -4.77
N SER A 479 -0.11 -16.65 -3.76
CA SER A 479 0.68 -16.97 -2.56
C SER A 479 1.17 -15.73 -1.80
N GLY A 480 0.40 -14.64 -1.89
CA GLY A 480 0.75 -13.36 -1.31
C GLY A 480 1.96 -12.73 -1.96
N LYS A 481 1.79 -12.03 -3.09
CA LYS A 481 2.79 -11.07 -3.58
C LYS A 481 2.22 -9.64 -3.49
N PRO A 482 2.95 -8.61 -3.02
CA PRO A 482 2.38 -7.31 -2.60
C PRO A 482 1.95 -6.54 -3.82
N SER A 483 0.70 -6.70 -4.20
CA SER A 483 0.28 -6.37 -5.56
C SER A 483 -0.29 -4.96 -5.69
N ILE A 484 -0.45 -4.47 -6.91
CA ILE A 484 -1.03 -3.18 -7.26
C ILE A 484 -2.07 -3.37 -8.40
N LYS A 485 -3.30 -2.89 -8.25
CA LYS A 485 -4.43 -2.87 -9.21
C LYS A 485 -4.72 -1.42 -9.55
N VAL A 486 -5.65 -1.15 -10.46
CA VAL A 486 -6.18 0.20 -10.70
C VAL A 486 -7.70 0.13 -10.66
N LEU A 487 -8.33 1.10 -10.02
CA LEU A 487 -9.77 1.34 -9.98
C LEU A 487 -10.12 2.55 -10.85
N SER A 488 -11.39 2.65 -11.23
CA SER A 488 -12.02 3.87 -11.72
C SER A 488 -12.96 4.45 -10.66
N TYR A 489 -13.23 5.75 -10.71
CA TYR A 489 -14.15 6.42 -9.77
C TYR A 489 -15.26 7.19 -10.49
N SER A 490 -16.22 7.72 -9.73
CA SER A 490 -17.28 8.60 -10.25
C SER A 490 -17.57 9.76 -9.29
N SER A 491 -18.28 10.79 -9.79
CA SER A 491 -18.54 12.05 -9.09
C SER A 491 -19.44 11.96 -7.85
N ASP A 492 -19.91 10.75 -7.52
CA ASP A 492 -20.71 10.38 -6.36
C ASP A 492 -19.89 9.63 -5.29
N LEU A 493 -18.56 9.58 -5.44
CA LEU A 493 -17.61 8.86 -4.59
C LEU A 493 -17.69 7.33 -4.69
N SER A 494 -18.27 6.77 -5.77
CA SER A 494 -18.21 5.33 -6.06
C SER A 494 -16.87 4.89 -6.66
N LEU A 495 -16.52 3.61 -6.50
CA LEU A 495 -15.29 2.98 -7.01
C LEU A 495 -15.63 1.72 -7.82
N THR A 496 -14.93 1.52 -8.94
CA THR A 496 -15.10 0.42 -9.92
C THR A 496 -13.72 -0.11 -10.37
N GLU A 497 -13.61 -1.24 -11.06
CA GLU A 497 -12.29 -1.80 -11.45
C GLU A 497 -11.79 -1.31 -12.82
N ALA A 498 -10.50 -0.98 -12.95
CA ALA A 498 -9.89 -0.43 -14.16
C ALA A 498 -8.62 -1.15 -14.67
N SER A 499 -7.92 -1.89 -13.81
CA SER A 499 -6.83 -2.82 -14.18
C SER A 499 -6.74 -3.99 -13.19
N PRO A 500 -5.88 -5.00 -13.44
CA PRO A 500 -5.58 -6.06 -12.49
C PRO A 500 -4.20 -5.89 -11.80
N VAL A 501 -3.69 -6.96 -11.16
CA VAL A 501 -2.97 -6.96 -9.87
C VAL A 501 -1.44 -7.33 -9.95
N LEU A 502 -0.46 -6.44 -9.63
CA LEU A 502 1.04 -6.58 -9.84
C LEU A 502 1.98 -6.39 -8.61
N PRO A 503 3.00 -7.23 -8.35
CA PRO A 503 3.77 -7.34 -7.08
C PRO A 503 4.91 -6.31 -6.83
N VAL A 504 5.29 -6.08 -5.56
CA VAL A 504 6.45 -5.25 -5.13
C VAL A 504 7.47 -5.92 -4.18
N SER A 505 7.49 -7.27 -4.10
CA SER A 505 8.52 -8.06 -3.38
C SER A 505 9.21 -9.04 -4.33
N ASN A 506 10.32 -9.66 -3.90
CA ASN A 506 10.83 -10.83 -4.60
C ASN A 506 9.81 -11.98 -4.61
N ALA A 507 10.02 -12.93 -5.51
CA ALA A 507 9.14 -14.08 -5.73
C ALA A 507 9.17 -15.14 -4.60
N ASP A 508 10.17 -15.09 -3.72
CA ASP A 508 10.46 -16.02 -2.61
C ASP A 508 10.00 -15.51 -1.24
N PHE A 509 9.82 -14.20 -1.06
CA PHE A 509 9.46 -13.57 0.21
C PHE A 509 8.11 -14.04 0.78
N SER A 510 8.08 -14.44 2.06
CA SER A 510 6.85 -14.81 2.77
C SER A 510 6.93 -14.63 4.28
N LEU A 511 5.85 -14.18 4.90
CA LEU A 511 5.63 -14.19 6.36
C LEU A 511 4.92 -15.46 6.87
N ALA A 512 4.49 -16.36 5.98
CA ALA A 512 3.86 -17.62 6.36
C ALA A 512 4.89 -18.56 7.04
N SER A 513 4.94 -18.54 8.37
CA SER A 513 5.64 -19.53 9.20
C SER A 513 4.73 -20.73 9.48
N ALA A 514 5.28 -21.94 9.42
CA ALA A 514 4.62 -23.13 9.96
C ALA A 514 4.82 -23.28 11.50
N ASP A 515 5.69 -22.46 12.09
CA ASP A 515 5.95 -22.39 13.53
C ASP A 515 5.23 -21.18 14.14
N PRO A 516 4.24 -21.38 15.03
CA PRO A 516 3.54 -20.30 15.74
C PRO A 516 4.40 -19.61 16.82
N ASN A 517 5.64 -20.07 17.05
CA ASN A 517 6.59 -19.45 17.98
C ASN A 517 7.64 -18.57 17.27
N ALA A 518 7.44 -18.27 15.97
CA ALA A 518 8.37 -17.46 15.19
C ALA A 518 8.56 -16.06 15.79
N ALA A 519 9.71 -15.83 16.41
CA ALA A 519 10.06 -14.54 17.00
C ALA A 519 10.57 -13.55 15.95
N GLY A 520 10.16 -12.29 16.07
CA GLY A 520 10.57 -11.20 15.19
C GLY A 520 9.50 -10.11 15.06
N SER A 521 9.82 -9.07 14.31
CA SER A 521 8.88 -8.04 13.86
C SER A 521 9.34 -7.50 12.50
N ILE A 522 8.39 -7.22 11.61
CA ILE A 522 8.64 -6.43 10.39
C ILE A 522 7.92 -5.10 10.54
N VAL A 523 8.58 -4.01 10.17
CA VAL A 523 7.96 -2.68 10.05
C VAL A 523 7.88 -2.32 8.57
N LEU A 524 6.82 -1.62 8.21
CA LEU A 524 6.52 -1.06 6.90
C LEU A 524 6.31 0.43 7.09
N ASP A 525 6.75 1.27 6.14
CA ASP A 525 6.38 2.68 6.07
C ASP A 525 6.46 3.20 4.63
N VAL A 526 5.83 4.34 4.37
CA VAL A 526 5.55 4.89 3.03
C VAL A 526 5.70 6.41 3.04
N VAL A 527 6.23 6.98 1.96
CA VAL A 527 6.20 8.43 1.72
C VAL A 527 5.90 8.76 0.25
N ALA A 528 5.28 9.91 0.01
CA ALA A 528 4.93 10.38 -1.33
C ALA A 528 6.16 10.84 -2.12
N THR A 529 6.11 10.69 -3.44
CA THR A 529 7.05 11.32 -4.39
C THR A 529 6.25 12.03 -5.48
N GLU A 530 6.90 12.87 -6.29
CA GLU A 530 6.24 13.66 -7.34
C GLU A 530 5.42 12.79 -8.31
N THR A 531 6.02 11.69 -8.80
CA THR A 531 5.46 10.78 -9.81
C THR A 531 4.78 9.54 -9.22
N GLY A 532 4.84 9.32 -7.90
CA GLY A 532 4.45 8.05 -7.29
C GLY A 532 4.64 7.98 -5.78
N ALA A 533 5.24 6.89 -5.30
CA ALA A 533 5.54 6.71 -3.87
C ALA A 533 6.80 5.87 -3.63
N LEU A 534 7.43 6.12 -2.48
CA LEU A 534 8.51 5.32 -1.92
C LEU A 534 7.93 4.38 -0.85
N ILE A 535 8.24 3.08 -0.95
CA ILE A 535 7.88 2.06 0.05
C ILE A 535 9.13 1.47 0.68
N GLY A 536 9.16 1.36 2.01
CA GLY A 536 10.21 0.65 2.74
C GLY A 536 9.61 -0.39 3.70
N TYR A 537 10.16 -1.61 3.71
CA TYR A 537 9.93 -2.56 4.81
C TYR A 537 11.26 -3.08 5.36
N SER A 538 11.31 -3.37 6.66
CA SER A 538 12.49 -3.93 7.32
C SER A 538 12.12 -4.68 8.60
N GLY A 539 12.75 -5.82 8.83
CA GLY A 539 12.70 -6.52 10.11
C GLY A 539 13.15 -7.97 10.06
N LEU A 540 13.17 -8.59 11.24
CA LEU A 540 13.46 -10.02 11.40
C LEU A 540 12.14 -10.79 11.45
N TRP A 541 12.02 -11.89 10.70
CA TRP A 541 10.89 -12.80 10.82
C TRP A 541 11.32 -14.25 10.66
N ALA A 542 10.85 -15.14 11.54
CA ALA A 542 11.21 -16.56 11.56
C ALA A 542 12.73 -16.81 11.49
N GLY A 543 13.53 -15.92 12.09
CA GLY A 543 15.00 -15.98 12.08
C GLY A 543 15.68 -15.48 10.80
N ILE A 544 14.95 -14.92 9.82
CA ILE A 544 15.47 -14.39 8.56
C ILE A 544 15.30 -12.87 8.53
N GLN A 545 16.35 -12.13 8.18
CA GLN A 545 16.30 -10.69 7.96
C GLN A 545 15.58 -10.40 6.64
N ASN A 546 14.63 -9.49 6.65
CA ASN A 546 13.79 -9.14 5.51
C ASN A 546 13.73 -7.62 5.37
N GLN A 547 14.33 -7.09 4.30
CA GLN A 547 14.43 -5.64 4.12
C GLN A 547 14.40 -5.24 2.64
N ARG A 548 13.74 -4.11 2.32
CA ARG A 548 13.65 -3.55 0.97
C ARG A 548 13.21 -2.09 1.00
N VAL A 549 13.70 -1.33 0.02
CA VAL A 549 13.10 -0.06 -0.41
C VAL A 549 12.82 -0.15 -1.92
N ALA A 550 11.63 0.27 -2.35
CA ALA A 550 11.24 0.27 -3.75
C ALA A 550 10.57 1.60 -4.15
N LEU A 551 10.81 2.03 -5.38
CA LEU A 551 10.13 3.16 -6.01
C LEU A 551 8.99 2.63 -6.89
N VAL A 552 7.79 3.19 -6.74
CA VAL A 552 6.61 2.82 -7.53
C VAL A 552 6.09 4.03 -8.28
N GLU A 553 6.05 3.92 -9.61
CA GLU A 553 5.57 4.97 -10.52
C GLU A 553 4.36 4.50 -11.34
N SER A 554 3.49 5.43 -11.76
CA SER A 554 2.33 5.09 -12.57
C SER A 554 1.97 6.19 -13.57
N PHE A 555 2.03 5.86 -14.86
CA PHE A 555 1.63 6.71 -15.99
C PHE A 555 0.40 6.13 -16.73
N GLY A 556 -0.08 6.87 -17.74
CA GLY A 556 -1.20 6.43 -18.57
C GLY A 556 -0.91 5.16 -19.37
N LYS A 557 -1.95 4.52 -19.92
CA LYS A 557 -1.80 3.39 -20.85
C LYS A 557 -0.97 3.81 -22.07
N PRO A 558 -0.22 2.90 -22.71
CA PRO A 558 0.50 3.22 -23.92
C PRO A 558 -0.50 3.73 -24.97
N VAL A 559 -0.11 4.77 -25.68
CA VAL A 559 -0.87 5.35 -26.81
C VAL A 559 -0.26 4.87 -28.13
N GLY A 560 1.04 4.57 -28.14
CA GLY A 560 1.71 3.96 -29.28
C GLY A 560 3.22 3.85 -29.05
N VAL A 561 3.96 3.61 -30.14
CA VAL A 561 5.43 3.59 -30.15
C VAL A 561 5.94 4.68 -31.06
N VAL A 562 7.02 5.36 -30.66
CA VAL A 562 7.72 6.30 -31.54
C VAL A 562 8.31 5.57 -32.73
N SER A 563 7.71 5.79 -33.90
CA SER A 563 8.14 5.21 -35.17
C SER A 563 9.27 6.01 -35.82
N LYS A 564 9.31 7.33 -35.58
CA LYS A 564 10.31 8.26 -36.11
C LYS A 564 10.44 9.49 -35.23
N VAL A 565 11.67 9.96 -35.08
CA VAL A 565 12.02 11.24 -34.45
C VAL A 565 12.59 12.14 -35.55
N GLY A 566 11.96 13.29 -35.76
CA GLY A 566 12.43 14.36 -36.63
C GLY A 566 13.11 15.49 -35.84
N SER A 567 13.50 16.56 -36.52
CA SER A 567 14.16 17.73 -35.89
C SER A 567 13.23 18.59 -35.04
N SER A 568 11.92 18.46 -35.21
CA SER A 568 10.88 19.26 -34.55
C SER A 568 9.61 18.47 -34.22
N ASP A 569 9.57 17.18 -34.54
CA ASP A 569 8.36 16.36 -34.49
C ASP A 569 8.69 14.90 -34.16
N VAL A 570 7.76 14.23 -33.50
CA VAL A 570 7.79 12.80 -33.19
C VAL A 570 6.55 12.15 -33.81
N ASP A 571 6.77 11.10 -34.62
CA ASP A 571 5.69 10.31 -35.25
C ASP A 571 5.40 9.08 -34.37
N VAL A 572 4.23 9.03 -33.75
CA VAL A 572 3.78 7.92 -32.90
C VAL A 572 2.87 6.98 -33.70
N ALA A 573 3.29 5.74 -33.85
CA ALA A 573 2.50 4.69 -34.46
C ALA A 573 1.54 4.07 -33.45
N LEU A 574 0.25 4.11 -33.78
CA LEU A 574 -0.85 3.58 -32.96
C LEU A 574 -1.18 2.12 -33.32
N SER A 575 -0.98 1.73 -34.58
CA SER A 575 -1.23 0.34 -35.03
C SER A 575 -0.38 -0.05 -36.24
N GLY A 576 -0.12 -1.35 -36.37
CA GLY A 576 0.67 -1.91 -37.48
C GLY A 576 2.10 -2.29 -37.07
N ALA A 577 2.93 -2.64 -38.05
CA ALA A 577 4.31 -3.07 -37.82
C ALA A 577 5.26 -1.86 -37.69
N VAL A 578 6.04 -1.82 -36.61
CA VAL A 578 7.01 -0.75 -36.32
C VAL A 578 8.39 -1.33 -36.03
N ASP A 579 9.41 -0.69 -36.60
CA ASP A 579 10.81 -0.96 -36.25
C ASP A 579 11.14 -0.37 -34.87
N VAL A 580 11.59 -1.22 -33.96
CA VAL A 580 12.11 -0.84 -32.64
C VAL A 580 13.62 -1.05 -32.58
N SER A 581 14.28 -0.35 -31.66
CA SER A 581 15.74 -0.37 -31.48
C SER A 581 16.23 -1.63 -30.73
N SER A 582 15.44 -2.15 -29.78
CA SER A 582 15.74 -3.33 -28.97
C SER A 582 15.83 -4.62 -29.79
N ASP A 583 16.56 -5.62 -29.31
CA ASP A 583 16.53 -6.97 -29.86
C ASP A 583 15.30 -7.71 -29.32
N LEU A 584 14.38 -8.04 -30.22
CA LEU A 584 13.15 -8.75 -29.89
C LEU A 584 13.27 -10.26 -30.09
N THR A 585 12.53 -11.03 -29.31
CA THR A 585 12.31 -12.46 -29.54
C THR A 585 10.98 -12.63 -30.25
N LYS A 586 11.01 -13.06 -31.51
CA LYS A 586 9.81 -13.27 -32.33
C LYS A 586 8.80 -14.20 -31.63
N GLY A 587 7.55 -13.76 -31.57
CA GLY A 587 6.45 -14.45 -30.90
C GLY A 587 6.17 -13.95 -29.47
N ASN A 588 7.10 -13.23 -28.84
CA ASN A 588 6.88 -12.69 -27.49
C ASN A 588 6.04 -11.40 -27.53
N ALA A 589 5.19 -11.24 -26.52
CA ALA A 589 4.54 -9.97 -26.21
C ALA A 589 5.50 -9.02 -25.48
N TYR A 590 5.40 -7.72 -25.77
CA TYR A 590 6.24 -6.67 -25.18
C TYR A 590 5.41 -5.59 -24.50
N TYR A 591 5.90 -5.14 -23.35
CA TYR A 591 5.24 -4.25 -22.42
C TYR A 591 6.14 -3.06 -22.10
N ALA A 592 5.55 -1.87 -21.90
CA ALA A 592 6.27 -0.65 -21.62
C ALA A 592 6.50 -0.42 -20.11
N SER A 593 7.69 0.04 -19.72
CA SER A 593 7.90 0.68 -18.40
C SER A 593 7.51 2.16 -18.41
N THR A 594 7.56 2.82 -17.25
CA THR A 594 7.46 4.28 -17.11
C THR A 594 8.61 5.05 -17.78
N GLU A 595 9.67 4.38 -18.26
CA GLU A 595 10.72 4.98 -19.11
C GLU A 595 10.45 4.81 -20.62
N GLY A 596 9.42 4.05 -20.99
CA GLY A 596 9.12 3.70 -22.40
C GLY A 596 9.94 2.53 -22.93
N THR A 597 10.78 1.92 -22.09
CA THR A 597 11.57 0.72 -22.40
C THR A 597 10.64 -0.48 -22.59
N LEU A 598 10.88 -1.24 -23.67
CA LEU A 598 10.08 -2.43 -24.02
C LEU A 598 10.67 -3.70 -23.41
N TYR A 599 9.93 -4.33 -22.52
CA TYR A 599 10.30 -5.58 -21.86
C TYR A 599 9.41 -6.74 -22.31
N ALA A 600 10.02 -7.91 -22.52
CA ALA A 600 9.30 -9.19 -22.57
C ALA A 600 9.20 -9.78 -21.16
N ALA A 601 8.21 -10.65 -20.95
CA ALA A 601 8.14 -11.46 -19.74
C ALA A 601 9.37 -12.38 -19.59
N SER A 602 9.88 -12.50 -18.37
CA SER A 602 10.71 -13.61 -17.95
C SER A 602 9.90 -14.92 -17.95
N THR A 603 10.52 -16.03 -17.52
CA THR A 603 9.83 -17.31 -17.33
C THR A 603 8.71 -17.27 -16.29
N THR A 604 8.57 -16.18 -15.52
CA THR A 604 7.50 -15.97 -14.54
C THR A 604 6.63 -14.78 -14.90
N SER A 605 5.40 -15.05 -15.32
CA SER A 605 4.33 -14.05 -15.47
C SER A 605 3.03 -14.59 -14.88
N THR A 606 2.09 -13.70 -14.60
CA THR A 606 0.71 -14.06 -14.22
C THR A 606 -0.26 -13.52 -15.25
N ASP A 607 -1.56 -13.70 -15.08
CA ASP A 607 -2.58 -13.11 -15.96
C ASP A 607 -2.52 -11.57 -16.02
N ASN A 608 -1.88 -10.93 -15.04
CA ASN A 608 -2.03 -9.51 -14.74
C ASN A 608 -0.76 -8.66 -14.90
N TYR A 609 0.42 -9.28 -14.80
CA TYR A 609 1.71 -8.59 -14.88
C TYR A 609 2.80 -9.46 -15.51
N ILE A 610 3.90 -8.82 -15.86
CA ILE A 610 5.16 -9.50 -16.20
C ILE A 610 6.24 -9.15 -15.17
N LEU A 611 7.11 -10.11 -14.90
CA LEU A 611 8.42 -9.85 -14.30
C LEU A 611 9.43 -9.73 -15.44
N ALA A 612 10.29 -8.71 -15.36
CA ALA A 612 11.33 -8.44 -16.34
C ALA A 612 12.68 -8.20 -15.63
N ASN A 613 13.77 -8.22 -16.41
CA ASN A 613 15.12 -7.93 -15.94
C ASN A 613 15.49 -8.70 -14.65
N ASP A 614 15.47 -10.03 -14.72
CA ASP A 614 15.74 -10.94 -13.59
C ASP A 614 14.90 -10.66 -12.32
N ASN A 615 13.65 -10.25 -12.53
CA ASN A 615 12.66 -9.89 -11.51
C ASN A 615 12.95 -8.58 -10.74
N SER A 616 13.90 -7.76 -11.20
CA SER A 616 14.15 -6.42 -10.64
C SER A 616 13.12 -5.36 -11.08
N VAL A 617 12.45 -5.60 -12.21
CA VAL A 617 11.46 -4.70 -12.83
C VAL A 617 10.11 -5.43 -12.95
N VAL A 618 9.04 -4.79 -12.47
CA VAL A 618 7.66 -5.30 -12.56
C VAL A 618 6.82 -4.35 -13.41
N ILE A 619 6.14 -4.88 -14.43
CA ILE A 619 5.36 -4.08 -15.39
C ILE A 619 3.94 -4.64 -15.54
N SER A 620 2.97 -3.73 -15.63
CA SER A 620 1.56 -4.06 -15.81
C SER A 620 1.24 -4.65 -17.19
N LYS A 621 0.37 -5.66 -17.26
CA LYS A 621 -0.02 -6.23 -18.58
C LYS A 621 -0.91 -5.30 -19.40
N ASP A 622 -1.49 -4.25 -18.82
CA ASP A 622 -2.17 -3.19 -19.57
C ASP A 622 -1.20 -2.15 -20.17
N ALA A 623 0.10 -2.24 -19.85
CA ALA A 623 1.18 -1.62 -20.62
C ALA A 623 1.60 -2.44 -21.86
N LEU A 624 0.78 -3.43 -22.28
CA LEU A 624 1.00 -4.19 -23.51
C LEU A 624 1.05 -3.23 -24.70
N VAL A 625 2.14 -3.31 -25.46
CA VAL A 625 2.37 -2.49 -26.65
C VAL A 625 2.10 -3.30 -27.93
N GLY A 626 2.46 -4.59 -27.92
CA GLY A 626 2.31 -5.44 -29.10
C GLY A 626 3.06 -6.76 -29.01
N VAL A 627 3.14 -7.46 -30.14
CA VAL A 627 3.82 -8.76 -30.28
C VAL A 627 4.95 -8.68 -31.31
N ALA A 628 6.12 -9.23 -30.99
CA ALA A 628 7.28 -9.23 -31.87
C ALA A 628 7.06 -10.16 -33.08
N ILE A 629 7.11 -9.62 -34.30
CA ILE A 629 6.99 -10.38 -35.55
C ILE A 629 8.35 -10.68 -36.20
N SER A 630 9.40 -9.96 -35.80
CA SER A 630 10.81 -10.25 -36.08
C SER A 630 11.68 -9.79 -34.90
N SER A 631 13.00 -9.91 -35.01
CA SER A 631 13.93 -9.40 -33.99
C SER A 631 14.05 -7.88 -33.91
N LYS A 632 13.44 -7.14 -34.85
CA LYS A 632 13.41 -5.67 -34.87
C LYS A 632 12.03 -5.06 -35.13
N LYS A 633 11.00 -5.86 -35.39
CA LYS A 633 9.64 -5.37 -35.67
C LYS A 633 8.63 -5.83 -34.61
N LEU A 634 7.94 -4.86 -34.02
CA LEU A 634 6.80 -5.04 -33.14
C LEU A 634 5.50 -4.79 -33.93
N MET A 635 4.53 -5.70 -33.83
CA MET A 635 3.17 -5.47 -34.31
C MET A 635 2.37 -4.82 -33.19
N ILE A 636 2.05 -3.53 -33.35
CA ILE A 636 1.36 -2.71 -32.37
C ILE A 636 -0.15 -2.91 -32.46
N THR A 637 -0.79 -3.07 -31.30
CA THR A 637 -2.23 -3.28 -31.14
C THR A 637 -2.77 -2.45 -29.96
N VAL A 638 -2.62 -1.13 -30.05
CA VAL A 638 -3.03 -0.16 -29.03
C VAL A 638 -4.38 0.45 -29.38
#